data_AF-A0A914PAK8-F1
#
_entry.id   AF-A0A914PAK8-F1
#
_cell.length_a   1.000
_cell.length_b   1.000
_cell.length_c   1.000
_cell.angle_alpha   90.00
_cell.angle_beta   90.00
_cell.angle_gamma   90.00
#
_symmetry.space_group_name_H-M   'P 1'
#
loop_
_entity.id
_entity.type
_entity.pdbx_description
1 polymer ?
#
loop_
_entity_poly.entity_id
_entity_poly.type
_entity_poly.pdbx_seq_one_letter_code
_entity_poly.pdbx_strand_id
1 'polypeptide(L)'
;MSIITKNVNALYEENKNLSMIEIFSKNEVILDENLIFPGINLLINAIKISIPQKIIIDLSGKVGEKLEDVKDEEEKLPGENGKDGKDGTAGNSSGNLCILAQDFENMENLDIKLNGGSGSDGKNGENGVNGENVYFYQGEKGKPGGMGGKNGLGGEGGFKGNCSIFIDGKLINEKIKIEAKNGENGKSGDVGKSGESGMDGTDIAKTKKGFNFKKYGIRRKQKLDYYFTNEKVEDSIYVRSRDTNNFEHKCYVKIIPKEMTKVLQDQTKAKKEEDRKEESRAKKCEPMDLNDAKIKQQDLVNYHLISQGKNSFETTTKQEEIVVPNRLYEVNNVKSNDEDYVPRLKFEIEMITEEEIESKNKANK
;
A
#
# COMPACT_ATOMS: atom_id res chain seq x y z
N MET A 1 -45.45 17.89 5.30
CA MET A 1 -44.80 17.03 6.31
C MET A 1 -43.37 16.78 5.87
N SER A 2 -42.42 16.91 6.80
CA SER A 2 -40.98 16.96 6.52
C SER A 2 -40.33 15.62 6.18
N ILE A 3 -39.40 15.63 5.22
CA ILE A 3 -38.40 14.58 4.99
C ILE A 3 -37.32 14.71 6.05
N ILE A 4 -37.07 13.65 6.81
CA ILE A 4 -35.99 13.61 7.82
C ILE A 4 -34.78 12.97 7.15
N THR A 5 -33.66 13.70 7.12
CA THR A 5 -32.42 13.32 6.40
C THR A 5 -31.80 12.01 6.86
N LYS A 6 -32.05 11.62 8.12
CA LYS A 6 -31.59 10.40 8.79
C LYS A 6 -31.71 9.10 7.98
N ASN A 7 -32.74 8.97 7.16
CA ASN A 7 -32.96 7.77 6.34
C ASN A 7 -32.00 7.69 5.13
N VAL A 8 -31.56 8.83 4.59
CA VAL A 8 -30.67 8.88 3.41
C VAL A 8 -29.27 8.39 3.75
N ASN A 9 -28.74 8.79 4.92
CA ASN A 9 -27.44 8.34 5.41
C ASN A 9 -27.38 6.81 5.62
N ALA A 10 -28.45 6.22 6.18
CA ALA A 10 -28.51 4.77 6.38
C ALA A 10 -28.48 3.99 5.05
N LEU A 11 -29.29 4.42 4.08
CA LEU A 11 -29.38 3.78 2.76
C LEU A 11 -28.12 3.94 1.92
N TYR A 12 -27.35 5.02 2.11
CA TYR A 12 -26.03 5.18 1.50
C TYR A 12 -25.04 4.12 2.01
N GLU A 13 -24.98 3.86 3.32
CA GLU A 13 -24.06 2.86 3.91
C GLU A 13 -24.36 1.42 3.45
N GLU A 14 -25.63 1.11 3.18
CA GLU A 14 -26.06 -0.16 2.61
C GLU A 14 -25.68 -0.31 1.12
N ASN A 15 -25.49 0.80 0.40
CA ASN A 15 -25.32 0.84 -1.06
C ASN A 15 -24.00 1.52 -1.48
N LYS A 16 -22.86 0.94 -1.06
CA LYS A 16 -21.51 1.50 -1.25
C LYS A 16 -21.06 1.75 -2.70
N ASN A 17 -21.77 1.21 -3.69
CA ASN A 17 -21.47 1.35 -5.12
C ASN A 17 -22.27 2.46 -5.82
N LEU A 18 -23.01 3.29 -5.07
CA LEU A 18 -23.72 4.43 -5.66
C LEU A 18 -22.77 5.45 -6.28
N SER A 19 -23.28 6.20 -7.25
CA SER A 19 -22.58 7.32 -7.88
C SER A 19 -23.42 8.61 -7.89
N MET A 20 -24.73 8.49 -7.66
CA MET A 20 -25.66 9.60 -7.56
C MET A 20 -26.79 9.28 -6.57
N ILE A 21 -27.17 10.28 -5.78
CA ILE A 21 -28.39 10.31 -4.95
C ILE A 21 -29.28 11.43 -5.48
N GLU A 22 -30.56 11.11 -5.73
CA GLU A 22 -31.57 12.06 -6.19
C GLU A 22 -32.71 12.14 -5.16
N ILE A 23 -32.96 13.33 -4.59
CA ILE A 23 -34.00 13.59 -3.60
C ILE A 23 -35.08 14.48 -4.24
N PHE A 24 -36.29 13.95 -4.41
CA PHE A 24 -37.44 14.67 -4.97
C PHE A 24 -38.55 14.83 -3.92
N SER A 25 -38.98 16.06 -3.70
CA SER A 25 -40.17 16.39 -2.88
C SER A 25 -41.14 17.25 -3.68
N LYS A 26 -42.42 16.87 -3.72
CA LYS A 26 -43.48 17.73 -4.29
C LYS A 26 -43.81 18.94 -3.40
N ASN A 27 -43.20 19.06 -2.21
CA ASN A 27 -43.46 20.11 -1.24
C ASN A 27 -42.13 20.59 -0.63
N GLU A 28 -41.89 20.27 0.64
CA GLU A 28 -40.74 20.71 1.42
C GLU A 28 -39.72 19.56 1.61
N VAL A 29 -38.42 19.89 1.55
CA VAL A 29 -37.33 19.09 2.11
C VAL A 29 -36.81 19.85 3.32
N ILE A 30 -36.73 19.20 4.48
CA ILE A 30 -36.02 19.78 5.63
C ILE A 30 -34.67 19.09 5.73
N LEU A 31 -33.60 19.87 5.80
CA LEU A 31 -32.26 19.34 5.98
C LEU A 31 -31.85 19.55 7.43
N ASP A 32 -32.06 18.52 8.26
CA ASP A 32 -31.92 18.54 9.71
C ASP A 32 -30.67 17.78 10.23
N GLU A 33 -30.05 16.92 9.44
CA GLU A 33 -28.77 16.27 9.76
C GLU A 33 -27.72 16.55 8.67
N ASN A 34 -26.45 16.26 8.97
CA ASN A 34 -25.37 16.35 7.98
C ASN A 34 -25.51 15.24 6.94
N LEU A 35 -25.24 15.57 5.68
CA LEU A 35 -25.21 14.63 4.55
C LEU A 35 -23.75 14.39 4.16
N ILE A 36 -23.24 13.17 4.31
CA ILE A 36 -21.82 12.85 4.10
C ILE A 36 -21.71 11.71 3.09
N PHE A 37 -21.49 12.04 1.82
CA PHE A 37 -21.49 11.10 0.71
C PHE A 37 -20.22 11.23 -0.16
N PRO A 38 -19.08 10.67 0.28
CA PRO A 38 -17.78 10.93 -0.36
C PRO A 38 -17.73 10.54 -1.84
N GLY A 39 -17.53 11.52 -2.73
CA GLY A 39 -17.47 11.33 -4.18
C GLY A 39 -18.84 11.15 -4.89
N ILE A 40 -19.96 11.26 -4.18
CA ILE A 40 -21.31 11.00 -4.72
C ILE A 40 -21.95 12.28 -5.23
N ASN A 41 -22.54 12.24 -6.42
CA ASN A 41 -23.34 13.36 -6.93
C ASN A 41 -24.67 13.44 -6.18
N LEU A 42 -25.07 14.64 -5.74
CA LEU A 42 -26.33 14.86 -5.03
C LEU A 42 -27.21 15.85 -5.79
N LEU A 43 -28.41 15.41 -6.15
CA LEU A 43 -29.49 16.25 -6.67
C LEU A 43 -30.58 16.38 -5.60
N ILE A 44 -30.94 17.60 -5.21
CA ILE A 44 -32.11 17.89 -4.38
C ILE A 44 -33.06 18.75 -5.21
N ASN A 45 -34.31 18.30 -5.38
CA ASN A 45 -35.35 19.02 -6.11
C ASN A 45 -36.64 19.08 -5.26
N ALA A 46 -37.03 20.29 -4.88
CA ALA A 46 -38.18 20.53 -4.01
C ALA A 46 -38.93 21.81 -4.44
N ILE A 47 -40.14 22.03 -3.90
CA ILE A 47 -40.72 23.38 -3.94
C ILE A 47 -40.02 24.26 -2.91
N LYS A 48 -39.86 23.75 -1.69
CA LYS A 48 -39.22 24.48 -0.57
C LYS A 48 -38.10 23.65 0.05
N ILE A 49 -37.01 24.31 0.45
CA ILE A 49 -35.95 23.71 1.28
C ILE A 49 -35.81 24.52 2.57
N SER A 50 -35.78 23.84 3.71
CA SER A 50 -35.73 24.49 5.03
C SER A 50 -34.58 23.92 5.85
N ILE A 51 -33.72 24.80 6.38
CA ILE A 51 -32.54 24.39 7.15
C ILE A 51 -32.66 24.92 8.59
N PRO A 52 -33.33 24.18 9.50
CA PRO A 52 -33.71 24.68 10.82
C PRO A 52 -32.53 24.83 11.78
N GLN A 53 -31.40 24.18 11.49
CA GLN A 53 -30.17 24.25 12.27
C GLN A 53 -28.95 24.17 11.36
N LYS A 54 -27.77 24.53 11.87
CA LYS A 54 -26.54 24.45 11.09
C LYS A 54 -26.20 23.00 10.71
N ILE A 55 -26.01 22.76 9.42
CA ILE A 55 -25.64 21.46 8.84
C ILE A 55 -24.48 21.58 7.83
N ILE A 56 -23.96 20.42 7.43
CA ILE A 56 -22.93 20.27 6.41
C ILE A 56 -23.41 19.28 5.35
N ILE A 57 -23.29 19.66 4.07
CA ILE A 57 -23.28 18.70 2.95
C ILE A 57 -21.82 18.49 2.52
N ASP A 58 -21.31 17.29 2.72
CA ASP A 58 -19.92 16.91 2.41
C ASP A 58 -19.89 15.80 1.36
N LEU A 59 -19.58 16.17 0.12
CA LEU A 59 -19.40 15.24 -1.01
C LEU A 59 -17.92 15.06 -1.36
N SER A 60 -17.01 15.43 -0.44
CA SER A 60 -15.57 15.43 -0.68
C SER A 60 -15.05 14.03 -1.02
N GLY A 61 -14.12 13.94 -1.97
CA GLY A 61 -13.50 12.68 -2.35
C GLY A 61 -12.65 12.09 -1.23
N LYS A 62 -12.62 10.75 -1.16
CA LYS A 62 -11.73 10.02 -0.24
C LYS A 62 -10.26 10.22 -0.62
N VAL A 63 -9.41 10.37 0.39
CA VAL A 63 -7.95 10.33 0.22
C VAL A 63 -7.54 8.95 -0.28
N GLY A 64 -6.54 8.89 -1.16
CA GLY A 64 -5.97 7.64 -1.65
C GLY A 64 -5.50 6.74 -0.50
N GLU A 65 -5.66 5.43 -0.68
CA GLU A 65 -5.24 4.44 0.31
C GLU A 65 -3.73 4.54 0.59
N LYS A 66 -3.38 4.59 1.88
CA LYS A 66 -1.97 4.59 2.29
C LYS A 66 -1.40 3.19 2.13
N LEU A 67 -0.29 3.10 1.42
CA LEU A 67 0.44 1.86 1.25
C LEU A 67 1.13 1.47 2.57
N GLU A 68 0.71 0.37 3.19
CA GLU A 68 1.34 -0.12 4.42
C GLU A 68 2.80 -0.55 4.19
N ASP A 69 3.67 -0.27 5.15
CA ASP A 69 5.06 -0.73 5.22
C ASP A 69 5.16 -2.23 5.53
N VAL A 70 4.74 -3.02 4.55
CA VAL A 70 5.14 -4.42 4.42
C VAL A 70 6.66 -4.46 4.33
N LYS A 71 7.28 -4.87 5.43
CA LYS A 71 8.69 -5.28 5.44
C LYS A 71 8.72 -6.68 4.86
N ASP A 72 9.34 -6.83 3.70
CA ASP A 72 9.62 -8.16 3.18
C ASP A 72 10.72 -8.79 4.05
N GLU A 73 10.34 -9.74 4.91
CA GLU A 73 11.24 -10.44 5.84
C GLU A 73 12.13 -11.51 5.16
N GLU A 74 12.14 -11.56 3.83
CA GLU A 74 12.96 -12.49 3.06
C GLU A 74 14.47 -12.17 3.24
N GLU A 75 15.26 -13.17 3.62
CA GLU A 75 16.72 -13.05 3.71
C GLU A 75 17.33 -12.82 2.32
N LYS A 76 17.73 -11.57 2.05
CA LYS A 76 18.38 -11.17 0.80
C LYS A 76 19.85 -11.61 0.74
N LEU A 77 20.29 -12.09 -0.42
CA LEU A 77 21.67 -12.52 -0.64
C LEU A 77 22.60 -11.34 -0.98
N PRO A 78 23.92 -11.45 -0.70
CA PRO A 78 24.88 -10.40 -1.03
C PRO A 78 24.95 -10.08 -2.54
N GLY A 79 24.82 -8.81 -2.88
CA GLY A 79 24.77 -8.32 -4.26
C GLY A 79 23.38 -8.30 -4.91
N GLU A 80 22.31 -8.68 -4.20
CA GLU A 80 20.93 -8.56 -4.71
C GLU A 80 20.47 -7.10 -4.81
N ASN A 81 19.70 -6.80 -5.86
CA ASN A 81 19.09 -5.48 -6.04
C ASN A 81 18.01 -5.21 -4.97
N GLY A 82 17.81 -3.94 -4.65
CA GLY A 82 16.64 -3.52 -3.88
C GLY A 82 15.37 -3.66 -4.72
N LYS A 83 14.23 -3.95 -4.08
CA LYS A 83 12.92 -3.96 -4.74
C LYS A 83 12.50 -2.52 -5.06
N ASP A 84 11.88 -2.32 -6.21
CA ASP A 84 11.30 -1.03 -6.60
C ASP A 84 10.17 -0.65 -5.62
N GLY A 85 10.06 0.65 -5.32
CA GLY A 85 8.97 1.22 -4.55
C GLY A 85 7.64 1.14 -5.30
N LYS A 86 6.54 1.03 -4.56
CA LYS A 86 5.18 0.99 -5.11
C LYS A 86 4.62 2.39 -5.31
N ASP A 87 4.00 2.63 -6.46
CA ASP A 87 3.29 3.88 -6.76
C ASP A 87 2.11 4.10 -5.80
N GLY A 88 1.95 5.33 -5.31
CA GLY A 88 0.83 5.76 -4.50
C GLY A 88 -0.49 5.74 -5.27
N THR A 89 -1.59 5.58 -4.54
CA THR A 89 -2.93 5.51 -5.13
C THR A 89 -3.52 6.91 -5.32
N ALA A 90 -4.24 7.14 -6.43
CA ALA A 90 -4.94 8.39 -6.66
C ALA A 90 -6.02 8.66 -5.59
N GLY A 91 -6.26 9.93 -5.29
CA GLY A 91 -7.38 10.36 -4.46
C GLY A 91 -8.66 10.48 -5.30
N ASN A 92 -9.80 10.17 -4.69
CA ASN A 92 -11.08 10.23 -5.40
C ASN A 92 -11.45 11.69 -5.69
N SER A 93 -12.11 11.92 -6.84
CA SER A 93 -12.77 13.21 -7.08
C SER A 93 -13.96 13.38 -6.13
N SER A 94 -14.33 14.63 -5.89
CA SER A 94 -15.56 14.96 -5.17
C SER A 94 -16.80 14.78 -6.05
N GLY A 95 -17.95 14.54 -5.42
CA GLY A 95 -19.24 14.59 -6.09
C GLY A 95 -19.69 16.01 -6.42
N ASN A 96 -20.65 16.15 -7.33
CA ASN A 96 -21.26 17.42 -7.67
C ASN A 96 -22.58 17.61 -6.92
N LEU A 97 -22.91 18.86 -6.56
CA LEU A 97 -24.15 19.23 -5.88
C LEU A 97 -25.03 20.10 -6.79
N CYS A 98 -26.26 19.66 -7.02
CA CYS A 98 -27.30 20.44 -7.67
C CYS A 98 -28.51 20.56 -6.73
N ILE A 99 -28.93 21.79 -6.45
CA ILE A 99 -30.13 22.06 -5.66
C ILE A 99 -31.10 22.88 -6.52
N LEU A 100 -32.34 22.43 -6.62
CA LEU A 100 -33.44 23.07 -7.33
C LEU A 100 -34.56 23.32 -6.33
N ALA A 101 -34.92 24.59 -6.12
CA ALA A 101 -36.00 25.01 -5.24
C ALA A 101 -36.77 26.20 -5.82
N GLN A 102 -38.01 26.42 -5.36
CA GLN A 102 -38.71 27.70 -5.51
C GLN A 102 -38.41 28.62 -4.33
N ASP A 103 -38.33 28.04 -3.12
CA ASP A 103 -38.04 28.75 -1.87
C ASP A 103 -36.97 28.03 -1.04
N PHE A 104 -36.18 28.80 -0.26
CA PHE A 104 -35.06 28.29 0.52
C PHE A 104 -34.90 29.09 1.82
N GLU A 105 -35.35 28.52 2.93
CA GLU A 105 -35.28 29.13 4.27
C GLU A 105 -33.96 28.81 4.99
N ASN A 106 -33.40 29.84 5.64
CA ASN A 106 -32.21 29.81 6.49
C ASN A 106 -30.95 29.24 5.78
N MET A 107 -30.72 29.62 4.53
CA MET A 107 -29.62 29.10 3.71
C MET A 107 -28.22 29.37 4.29
N GLU A 108 -28.07 30.38 5.15
CA GLU A 108 -26.86 30.70 5.89
C GLU A 108 -26.45 29.62 6.92
N ASN A 109 -27.37 28.70 7.27
CA ASN A 109 -27.09 27.53 8.10
C ASN A 109 -26.41 26.38 7.31
N LEU A 110 -26.24 26.50 6.00
CA LEU A 110 -25.64 25.47 5.16
C LEU A 110 -24.14 25.74 4.90
N ASP A 111 -23.28 24.83 5.36
CA ASP A 111 -21.90 24.72 4.87
C ASP A 111 -21.81 23.59 3.82
N ILE A 112 -21.15 23.82 2.69
CA ILE A 112 -20.98 22.85 1.59
C ILE A 112 -19.50 22.55 1.40
N LYS A 113 -19.14 21.27 1.27
CA LYS A 113 -17.78 20.81 0.97
C LYS A 113 -17.75 19.88 -0.23
N LEU A 114 -16.96 20.25 -1.24
CA LEU A 114 -16.78 19.56 -2.51
C LEU A 114 -15.28 19.41 -2.83
N ASN A 115 -14.48 18.99 -1.84
CA ASN A 115 -13.03 18.90 -1.98
C ASN A 115 -12.64 17.56 -2.63
N GLY A 116 -11.74 17.59 -3.61
CA GLY A 116 -11.09 16.35 -4.09
C GLY A 116 -10.24 15.73 -2.98
N GLY A 117 -10.19 14.40 -2.93
CA GLY A 117 -9.32 13.69 -2.01
C GLY A 117 -7.86 13.75 -2.49
N SER A 118 -6.90 13.92 -1.58
CA SER A 118 -5.48 13.87 -1.94
C SER A 118 -5.06 12.46 -2.38
N GLY A 119 -4.11 12.36 -3.31
CA GLY A 119 -3.44 11.10 -3.61
C GLY A 119 -2.52 10.68 -2.45
N SER A 120 -2.22 9.39 -2.36
CA SER A 120 -1.26 8.88 -1.36
C SER A 120 0.17 8.95 -1.88
N ASP A 121 1.13 9.06 -0.96
CA ASP A 121 2.55 9.09 -1.29
C ASP A 121 3.01 7.74 -1.89
N GLY A 122 3.86 7.82 -2.90
CA GLY A 122 4.60 6.68 -3.44
C GLY A 122 5.69 6.23 -2.49
N LYS A 123 6.07 4.96 -2.57
CA LYS A 123 7.05 4.37 -1.66
C LYS A 123 8.47 4.51 -2.16
N ASN A 124 9.40 4.56 -1.22
CA ASN A 124 10.82 4.52 -1.52
C ASN A 124 11.20 3.17 -2.13
N GLY A 125 12.17 3.19 -3.04
CA GLY A 125 12.87 1.97 -3.46
C GLY A 125 13.75 1.45 -2.33
N GLU A 126 13.85 0.14 -2.21
CA GLU A 126 14.77 -0.45 -1.24
C GLU A 126 16.23 -0.29 -1.68
N ASN A 127 17.15 -0.29 -0.71
CA ASN A 127 18.57 -0.32 -1.04
C ASN A 127 18.98 -1.69 -1.61
N GLY A 128 19.93 -1.68 -2.54
CA GLY A 128 20.64 -2.88 -2.96
C GLY A 128 21.52 -3.43 -1.83
N VAL A 129 21.66 -4.75 -1.77
CA VAL A 129 22.50 -5.42 -0.77
C VAL A 129 23.96 -5.27 -1.18
N ASN A 130 24.82 -4.93 -0.22
CA ASN A 130 26.26 -4.89 -0.43
C ASN A 130 26.79 -6.24 -0.95
N GLY A 131 27.79 -6.19 -1.82
CA GLY A 131 28.50 -7.37 -2.29
C GLY A 131 29.30 -8.03 -1.17
N GLU A 132 29.49 -9.35 -1.27
CA GLU A 132 30.32 -10.09 -0.34
C GLU A 132 31.81 -9.88 -0.62
N ASN A 133 32.58 -9.52 0.42
CA ASN A 133 34.04 -9.48 0.36
C ASN A 133 34.61 -10.91 0.36
N VAL A 134 35.42 -11.25 -0.64
CA VAL A 134 36.04 -12.58 -0.74
C VAL A 134 37.51 -12.52 -0.32
N TYR A 135 37.86 -13.27 0.72
CA TYR A 135 39.23 -13.32 1.26
C TYR A 135 39.86 -14.71 1.05
N PHE A 136 40.21 -15.03 -0.19
CA PHE A 136 41.01 -16.22 -0.52
C PHE A 136 42.45 -15.86 -0.89
N TYR A 137 43.33 -16.87 -0.82
CA TYR A 137 44.77 -16.76 -1.10
C TYR A 137 45.11 -16.70 -2.59
N GLN A 138 44.11 -16.97 -3.42
CA GLN A 138 44.05 -16.62 -4.82
C GLN A 138 42.95 -15.57 -4.93
N GLY A 139 43.24 -14.45 -5.59
CA GLY A 139 42.35 -13.30 -5.68
C GLY A 139 41.09 -13.56 -6.49
N GLU A 140 40.02 -13.96 -5.81
CA GLU A 140 38.68 -13.96 -6.40
C GLU A 140 38.12 -12.53 -6.45
N LYS A 141 37.41 -12.20 -7.52
CA LYS A 141 36.78 -10.88 -7.63
C LYS A 141 35.67 -10.71 -6.59
N GLY A 142 35.57 -9.52 -6.01
CA GLY A 142 34.48 -9.19 -5.13
C GLY A 142 33.16 -9.19 -5.90
N LYS A 143 32.06 -9.58 -5.24
CA LYS A 143 30.74 -9.47 -5.88
C LYS A 143 30.39 -7.98 -6.02
N PRO A 144 29.84 -7.52 -7.15
CA PRO A 144 29.25 -6.19 -7.19
C PRO A 144 28.13 -6.07 -6.16
N GLY A 145 27.91 -4.86 -5.65
CA GLY A 145 26.72 -4.56 -4.85
C GLY A 145 25.50 -4.47 -5.75
N GLY A 146 24.33 -4.81 -5.22
CA GLY A 146 23.08 -4.69 -5.97
C GLY A 146 22.73 -3.24 -6.28
N MET A 147 22.00 -3.01 -7.37
CA MET A 147 21.40 -1.70 -7.64
C MET A 147 20.30 -1.41 -6.62
N GLY A 148 20.13 -0.16 -6.23
CA GLY A 148 18.95 0.26 -5.47
C GLY A 148 17.69 0.18 -6.34
N GLY A 149 16.55 -0.12 -5.72
CA GLY A 149 15.26 -0.09 -6.40
C GLY A 149 14.86 1.33 -6.77
N LYS A 150 14.07 1.48 -7.82
CA LYS A 150 13.42 2.75 -8.19
C LYS A 150 12.44 3.20 -7.11
N ASN A 151 12.10 4.47 -7.11
CA ASN A 151 10.98 4.97 -6.32
C ASN A 151 9.63 4.68 -6.99
N GLY A 152 8.59 4.56 -6.16
CA GLY A 152 7.22 4.70 -6.59
C GLY A 152 6.83 6.18 -6.72
N LEU A 153 6.03 6.50 -7.73
CA LEU A 153 5.44 7.81 -7.96
C LEU A 153 4.32 8.10 -6.96
N GLY A 154 4.05 9.38 -6.68
CA GLY A 154 2.91 9.76 -5.85
C GLY A 154 1.59 9.70 -6.63
N GLY A 155 0.50 9.33 -5.96
CA GLY A 155 -0.82 9.30 -6.57
C GLY A 155 -1.35 10.70 -6.88
N GLU A 156 -2.14 10.84 -7.95
CA GLU A 156 -2.76 12.13 -8.30
C GLU A 156 -3.87 12.52 -7.32
N GLY A 157 -4.03 13.82 -7.05
CA GLY A 157 -5.14 14.36 -6.27
C GLY A 157 -6.44 14.43 -7.09
N GLY A 158 -7.55 14.09 -6.47
CA GLY A 158 -8.87 14.13 -7.10
C GLY A 158 -9.35 15.55 -7.42
N PHE A 159 -10.27 15.68 -8.37
CA PHE A 159 -10.85 16.97 -8.74
C PHE A 159 -11.90 17.44 -7.72
N LYS A 160 -12.00 18.77 -7.56
CA LYS A 160 -13.09 19.39 -6.82
C LYS A 160 -14.43 19.19 -7.53
N GLY A 161 -15.51 19.17 -6.75
CA GLY A 161 -16.87 19.10 -7.27
C GLY A 161 -17.40 20.48 -7.64
N ASN A 162 -18.45 20.50 -8.45
CA ASN A 162 -19.19 21.72 -8.78
C ASN A 162 -20.46 21.83 -7.93
N CYS A 163 -20.83 23.06 -7.59
CA CYS A 163 -22.07 23.39 -6.90
C CYS A 163 -22.95 24.25 -7.81
N SER A 164 -24.25 23.99 -7.86
CA SER A 164 -25.23 24.86 -8.51
C SER A 164 -26.54 24.84 -7.72
N ILE A 165 -26.96 26.01 -7.25
CA ILE A 165 -28.13 26.16 -6.39
C ILE A 165 -29.08 27.14 -7.08
N PHE A 166 -30.22 26.64 -7.54
CA PHE A 166 -31.25 27.43 -8.20
C PHE A 166 -32.43 27.64 -7.27
N ILE A 167 -32.79 28.90 -7.03
CA ILE A 167 -33.97 29.33 -6.27
C ILE A 167 -34.83 30.17 -7.21
N ASP A 168 -36.07 29.77 -7.44
CA ASP A 168 -36.99 30.42 -8.39
C ASP A 168 -36.33 30.60 -9.79
N GLY A 169 -35.67 29.53 -10.25
CA GLY A 169 -34.93 29.49 -11.52
C GLY A 169 -33.64 30.33 -11.58
N LYS A 170 -33.26 31.05 -10.52
CA LYS A 170 -32.08 31.92 -10.46
C LYS A 170 -30.93 31.22 -9.72
N LEU A 171 -29.73 31.26 -10.28
CA LEU A 171 -28.53 30.72 -9.65
C LEU A 171 -28.09 31.61 -8.46
N ILE A 172 -27.98 31.02 -7.26
CA ILE A 172 -27.62 31.71 -6.01
C ILE A 172 -26.39 31.04 -5.39
N ASN A 173 -25.20 31.55 -5.72
CA ASN A 173 -23.93 31.02 -5.20
C ASN A 173 -23.26 31.90 -4.12
N GLU A 174 -23.71 33.15 -3.93
CA GLU A 174 -23.00 34.14 -3.09
C GLU A 174 -23.34 34.07 -1.60
N LYS A 175 -24.47 33.44 -1.23
CA LYS A 175 -25.00 33.45 0.15
C LYS A 175 -24.62 32.22 1.00
N ILE A 176 -24.04 31.19 0.37
CA ILE A 176 -23.77 29.90 1.01
C ILE A 176 -22.26 29.68 1.05
N LYS A 177 -21.77 29.14 2.17
CA LYS A 177 -20.34 28.88 2.34
C LYS A 177 -19.96 27.58 1.63
N ILE A 178 -19.41 27.71 0.42
CA ILE A 178 -18.94 26.60 -0.41
C ILE A 178 -17.41 26.49 -0.31
N GLU A 179 -16.92 25.34 0.14
CA GLU A 179 -15.51 24.96 0.08
C GLU A 179 -15.29 23.92 -1.04
N ALA A 180 -14.56 24.26 -2.09
CA ALA A 180 -14.26 23.36 -3.20
C ALA A 180 -12.82 23.55 -3.71
N LYS A 181 -11.94 22.61 -3.38
CA LYS A 181 -10.51 22.57 -3.75
C LYS A 181 -10.16 21.22 -4.35
N ASN A 182 -9.20 21.18 -5.27
CA ASN A 182 -8.66 19.89 -5.73
C ASN A 182 -7.87 19.23 -4.60
N GLY A 183 -7.80 17.91 -4.61
CA GLY A 183 -6.89 17.16 -3.75
C GLY A 183 -5.43 17.48 -4.09
N GLU A 184 -4.55 17.30 -3.11
CA GLU A 184 -3.11 17.42 -3.34
C GLU A 184 -2.58 16.12 -3.97
N ASN A 185 -1.59 16.23 -4.86
CA ASN A 185 -0.87 15.04 -5.33
C ASN A 185 0.00 14.49 -4.20
N GLY A 186 0.04 13.17 -4.08
CA GLY A 186 1.03 12.48 -3.26
C GLY A 186 2.45 12.77 -3.73
N LYS A 187 3.41 12.66 -2.82
CA LYS A 187 4.83 12.77 -3.12
C LYS A 187 5.32 11.46 -3.73
N SER A 188 6.27 11.55 -4.65
CA SER A 188 7.02 10.35 -5.06
C SER A 188 8.00 9.96 -3.95
N GLY A 189 8.26 8.67 -3.80
CA GLY A 189 9.29 8.18 -2.87
C GLY A 189 10.71 8.52 -3.34
N ASP A 190 11.70 8.20 -2.51
CA ASP A 190 13.12 8.27 -2.84
C ASP A 190 13.61 6.99 -3.55
N VAL A 191 14.58 7.14 -4.46
CA VAL A 191 15.26 6.01 -5.10
C VAL A 191 16.16 5.31 -4.08
N GLY A 192 16.14 3.99 -4.06
CA GLY A 192 17.01 3.16 -3.23
C GLY A 192 18.49 3.38 -3.58
N LYS A 193 19.36 3.25 -2.58
CA LYS A 193 20.81 3.34 -2.80
C LYS A 193 21.36 2.01 -3.29
N SER A 194 22.27 2.04 -4.25
CA SER A 194 23.04 0.85 -4.62
C SER A 194 23.88 0.37 -3.45
N GLY A 195 23.99 -0.95 -3.29
CA GLY A 195 24.91 -1.58 -2.38
C GLY A 195 26.37 -1.31 -2.77
N GLU A 196 27.25 -1.28 -1.79
CA GLU A 196 28.69 -1.19 -2.03
C GLU A 196 29.19 -2.48 -2.67
N SER A 197 30.14 -2.37 -3.61
CA SER A 197 30.78 -3.55 -4.19
C SER A 197 31.73 -4.19 -3.19
N GLY A 198 31.70 -5.53 -3.13
CA GLY A 198 32.72 -6.30 -2.43
C GLY A 198 34.09 -6.00 -3.02
N MET A 199 35.10 -5.94 -2.17
CA MET A 199 36.49 -5.79 -2.58
C MET A 199 36.97 -7.08 -3.24
N ASP A 200 37.71 -6.94 -4.34
CA ASP A 200 38.51 -8.03 -4.90
C ASP A 200 39.46 -8.59 -3.84
N GLY A 201 39.52 -9.92 -3.75
CA GLY A 201 40.49 -10.61 -2.92
C GLY A 201 41.90 -10.27 -3.39
N THR A 202 42.70 -9.67 -2.52
CA THR A 202 44.11 -9.38 -2.85
C THR A 202 44.94 -10.64 -2.71
N ASP A 203 45.61 -11.07 -3.79
CA ASP A 203 46.75 -11.99 -3.72
C ASP A 203 47.82 -11.38 -2.78
N ILE A 204 47.89 -11.82 -1.52
CA ILE A 204 48.73 -11.13 -0.54
C ILE A 204 50.22 -11.38 -0.81
N ALA A 205 50.87 -10.34 -1.31
CA ALA A 205 52.26 -10.03 -0.97
C ALA A 205 52.40 -8.54 -0.62
N LYS A 206 52.73 -8.20 0.65
CA LYS A 206 53.19 -6.83 0.97
C LYS A 206 54.18 -6.72 2.14
N THR A 207 55.11 -5.80 1.95
CA THR A 207 56.27 -5.45 2.80
C THR A 207 56.36 -3.93 2.96
N LYS A 208 56.87 -3.34 4.05
CA LYS A 208 57.33 -3.88 5.35
C LYS A 208 57.58 -2.68 6.30
N LYS A 209 56.74 -2.46 7.32
CA LYS A 209 57.08 -1.89 8.66
C LYS A 209 55.81 -1.57 9.48
N GLY A 210 55.85 -1.80 10.79
CA GLY A 210 54.74 -1.52 11.73
C GLY A 210 54.13 -2.81 12.29
N PHE A 211 54.28 -3.02 13.61
CA PHE A 211 53.88 -4.27 14.27
C PHE A 211 52.45 -4.17 14.81
N ASN A 212 51.49 -4.83 14.15
CA ASN A 212 50.52 -5.75 14.78
C ASN A 212 49.45 -6.18 13.76
N PHE A 213 49.63 -7.36 13.16
CA PHE A 213 48.64 -7.96 12.25
C PHE A 213 48.14 -9.29 12.81
N LYS A 214 46.83 -9.39 13.10
CA LYS A 214 46.16 -10.68 13.33
C LYS A 214 45.92 -11.32 11.96
N LYS A 215 46.85 -12.19 11.52
CA LYS A 215 46.75 -12.93 10.25
C LYS A 215 45.84 -14.14 10.41
N TYR A 216 44.87 -14.28 9.49
CA TYR A 216 43.99 -15.46 9.38
C TYR A 216 44.36 -16.25 8.11
N GLY A 217 44.49 -17.56 8.25
CA GLY A 217 44.92 -18.50 7.22
C GLY A 217 43.80 -19.02 6.32
N ILE A 218 44.12 -20.03 5.51
CA ILE A 218 43.25 -20.67 4.49
C ILE A 218 41.91 -21.18 5.07
N ARG A 219 41.80 -21.34 6.39
CA ARG A 219 40.55 -21.49 7.13
C ARG A 219 40.45 -20.37 8.17
N ARG A 220 39.24 -19.79 8.35
CA ARG A 220 38.89 -18.62 9.22
C ARG A 220 39.48 -18.57 10.66
N LYS A 221 40.17 -19.60 11.15
CA LYS A 221 40.81 -19.67 12.49
C LYS A 221 42.30 -20.06 12.48
N GLN A 222 42.87 -20.48 11.35
CA GLN A 222 44.26 -20.91 11.28
C GLN A 222 45.18 -19.69 11.34
N LYS A 223 46.28 -19.74 12.10
CA LYS A 223 47.33 -18.70 12.03
C LYS A 223 48.38 -19.13 11.03
N LEU A 224 48.95 -18.19 10.28
CA LEU A 224 50.11 -18.45 9.42
C LEU A 224 51.36 -17.86 10.06
N ASP A 225 52.41 -18.67 10.15
CA ASP A 225 53.77 -18.20 10.40
C ASP A 225 54.54 -18.13 9.09
N TYR A 226 55.66 -17.43 9.12
CA TYR A 226 56.56 -17.29 7.98
C TYR A 226 57.99 -17.20 8.49
N TYR A 227 58.91 -17.86 7.79
CA TYR A 227 60.33 -17.80 8.10
C TYR A 227 61.13 -17.56 6.82
N PHE A 228 62.31 -16.98 6.99
CA PHE A 228 63.21 -16.64 5.90
C PHE A 228 64.34 -17.66 5.84
N THR A 229 64.75 -18.02 4.63
CA THR A 229 65.87 -18.92 4.33
C THR A 229 66.71 -18.33 3.21
N ASN A 230 68.01 -18.62 3.18
CA ASN A 230 68.92 -18.20 2.12
C ASN A 230 68.96 -19.22 0.96
N GLU A 231 68.36 -20.39 1.16
CA GLU A 231 68.24 -21.44 0.15
C GLU A 231 66.83 -21.48 -0.41
N LYS A 232 66.72 -21.76 -1.72
CA LYS A 232 65.41 -22.01 -2.34
C LYS A 232 64.93 -23.37 -1.87
N VAL A 233 63.79 -23.38 -1.17
CA VAL A 233 63.11 -24.61 -0.75
C VAL A 233 61.77 -24.71 -1.46
N GLU A 234 61.17 -25.90 -1.47
CA GLU A 234 59.83 -26.09 -2.02
C GLU A 234 58.85 -25.09 -1.37
N ASP A 235 57.96 -24.51 -2.18
CA ASP A 235 57.02 -23.43 -1.81
C ASP A 235 57.62 -22.13 -1.24
N SER A 236 58.95 -21.90 -1.31
CA SER A 236 59.50 -20.60 -0.90
C SER A 236 59.51 -19.56 -2.03
N ILE A 237 59.08 -18.35 -1.68
CA ILE A 237 58.98 -17.20 -2.59
C ILE A 237 60.22 -16.34 -2.39
N TYR A 238 60.90 -15.94 -3.47
CA TYR A 238 62.07 -15.05 -3.39
C TYR A 238 61.67 -13.64 -2.94
N VAL A 239 62.39 -13.07 -1.95
CA VAL A 239 62.10 -11.77 -1.34
C VAL A 239 63.29 -10.82 -1.48
N ARG A 240 63.31 -10.08 -2.59
CA ARG A 240 64.31 -9.05 -2.91
C ARG A 240 64.46 -7.95 -1.85
N SER A 241 63.43 -7.72 -1.02
CA SER A 241 63.39 -6.69 0.04
C SER A 241 64.34 -6.95 1.23
N ARG A 242 65.08 -8.06 1.27
CA ARG A 242 66.02 -8.42 2.35
C ARG A 242 67.47 -8.62 1.92
N ASP A 243 67.83 -8.31 0.67
CA ASP A 243 69.24 -8.17 0.26
C ASP A 243 69.87 -6.98 1.00
N THR A 244 70.49 -7.23 2.17
CA THR A 244 71.10 -6.21 3.03
C THR A 244 72.57 -6.01 2.67
N ASN A 245 72.83 -5.11 1.73
CA ASN A 245 74.14 -4.52 1.32
C ASN A 245 75.27 -5.47 0.87
N ASN A 246 75.25 -6.76 1.22
CA ASN A 246 76.11 -7.80 0.64
C ASN A 246 75.29 -8.58 -0.40
N PHE A 247 75.61 -8.37 -1.68
CA PHE A 247 74.84 -8.82 -2.85
C PHE A 247 74.83 -10.35 -3.11
N GLU A 248 75.24 -11.18 -2.16
CA GLU A 248 75.52 -12.62 -2.37
C GLU A 248 74.50 -13.58 -1.72
N HIS A 249 73.50 -13.09 -0.99
CA HIS A 249 72.57 -13.95 -0.23
C HIS A 249 71.10 -13.76 -0.62
N LYS A 250 70.66 -14.54 -1.62
CA LYS A 250 69.26 -14.60 -2.06
C LYS A 250 68.35 -15.01 -0.90
N CYS A 251 67.51 -14.11 -0.42
CA CYS A 251 66.54 -14.40 0.63
C CYS A 251 65.21 -14.93 0.05
N TYR A 252 64.70 -16.03 0.58
CA TYR A 252 63.37 -16.58 0.28
C TYR A 252 62.53 -16.63 1.55
N VAL A 253 61.20 -16.59 1.42
CA VAL A 253 60.25 -16.78 2.53
C VAL A 253 59.40 -18.01 2.26
N LYS A 254 59.28 -18.92 3.23
CA LYS A 254 58.26 -19.98 3.21
C LYS A 254 57.18 -19.64 4.23
N ILE A 255 55.92 -19.74 3.79
CA ILE A 255 54.74 -19.57 4.63
C ILE A 255 54.36 -20.95 5.15
N ILE A 256 54.28 -21.11 6.47
CA ILE A 256 53.85 -22.36 7.11
C ILE A 256 52.50 -22.13 7.77
N PRO A 257 51.51 -23.01 7.57
CA PRO A 257 50.32 -23.03 8.41
C PRO A 257 50.74 -23.39 9.83
N LYS A 258 50.66 -22.44 10.76
CA LYS A 258 50.98 -22.71 12.17
C LYS A 258 49.98 -23.74 12.66
N GLU A 259 50.45 -24.95 12.96
CA GLU A 259 49.58 -25.95 13.56
C GLU A 259 48.96 -25.36 14.82
N MET A 260 47.64 -25.43 14.91
CA MET A 260 46.97 -25.07 16.15
C MET A 260 47.44 -26.07 17.20
N THR A 261 48.02 -25.57 18.30
CA THR A 261 48.37 -26.37 19.48
C THR A 261 47.18 -27.24 19.87
N LYS A 262 47.43 -28.48 20.31
CA LYS A 262 46.39 -29.52 20.55
C LYS A 262 45.13 -28.96 21.23
N VAL A 263 45.29 -28.13 22.27
CA VAL A 263 44.24 -27.35 22.95
C VAL A 263 43.19 -26.73 22.01
N LEU A 264 43.61 -26.06 20.93
CA LEU A 264 42.71 -25.43 19.95
C LEU A 264 42.10 -26.44 18.96
N GLN A 265 42.79 -27.54 18.67
CA GLN A 265 42.21 -28.65 17.89
C GLN A 265 41.11 -29.33 18.70
N ASP A 266 41.34 -29.55 19.99
CA ASP A 266 40.40 -30.20 20.90
C ASP A 266 39.19 -29.30 21.20
N GLN A 267 39.38 -27.98 21.37
CA GLN A 267 38.28 -27.01 21.39
C GLN A 267 37.46 -27.01 20.08
N THR A 268 38.10 -27.21 18.93
CA THR A 268 37.39 -27.26 17.63
C THR A 268 36.65 -28.59 17.43
N LYS A 269 37.16 -29.70 17.98
CA LYS A 269 36.44 -30.98 18.04
C LYS A 269 35.23 -30.90 18.96
N ALA A 270 35.42 -30.38 20.18
CA ALA A 270 34.36 -30.21 21.18
C ALA A 270 33.19 -29.40 20.60
N LYS A 271 33.48 -28.25 19.97
CA LYS A 271 32.43 -27.44 19.34
C LYS A 271 31.73 -28.18 18.19
N LYS A 272 32.46 -28.86 17.30
CA LYS A 272 31.83 -29.67 16.23
C LYS A 272 30.95 -30.81 16.76
N GLU A 273 31.24 -31.33 17.94
CA GLU A 273 30.42 -32.37 18.57
C GLU A 273 29.18 -31.79 19.26
N GLU A 274 29.27 -30.56 19.75
CA GLU A 274 28.14 -29.75 20.24
C GLU A 274 27.19 -29.38 19.10
N ASP A 275 27.70 -28.77 18.02
CA ASP A 275 26.94 -28.42 16.82
C ASP A 275 26.20 -29.67 16.25
N ARG A 276 26.85 -30.85 16.24
CA ARG A 276 26.27 -32.11 15.75
C ARG A 276 25.23 -32.72 16.70
N LYS A 277 25.32 -32.45 18.02
CA LYS A 277 24.27 -32.78 18.99
C LYS A 277 23.05 -31.88 18.79
N GLU A 278 23.25 -30.62 18.45
CA GLU A 278 22.19 -29.65 18.16
C GLU A 278 21.43 -29.99 16.86
N GLU A 279 22.12 -30.30 15.76
CA GLU A 279 21.49 -30.84 14.53
C GLU A 279 20.68 -32.12 14.79
N SER A 280 21.16 -33.00 15.67
CA SER A 280 20.44 -34.24 16.03
C SER A 280 19.19 -34.00 16.88
N ARG A 281 19.09 -32.86 17.57
CA ARG A 281 17.88 -32.41 18.28
C ARG A 281 16.90 -31.77 17.32
N ALA A 282 17.38 -30.91 16.40
CA ALA A 282 16.54 -30.26 15.39
C ALA A 282 15.83 -31.29 14.48
N LYS A 283 16.51 -32.38 14.10
CA LYS A 283 15.92 -33.49 13.31
C LYS A 283 14.93 -34.38 14.07
N LYS A 284 14.62 -34.07 15.34
CA LYS A 284 13.66 -34.83 16.16
C LYS A 284 12.36 -34.07 16.44
N CYS A 285 12.18 -32.88 15.85
CA CYS A 285 10.85 -32.28 15.71
C CYS A 285 10.16 -32.96 14.52
N GLU A 286 9.06 -33.67 14.78
CA GLU A 286 8.27 -34.29 13.71
C GLU A 286 7.64 -33.22 12.80
N PRO A 287 7.48 -33.50 11.50
CA PRO A 287 6.82 -32.56 10.59
C PRO A 287 5.37 -32.35 11.01
N MET A 288 4.95 -31.08 11.13
CA MET A 288 3.52 -30.76 11.20
C MET A 288 2.81 -31.24 9.93
N ASP A 289 1.61 -31.78 10.11
CA ASP A 289 0.83 -32.44 9.07
C ASP A 289 0.48 -31.46 7.93
N LEU A 290 0.86 -31.80 6.70
CA LEU A 290 0.77 -30.93 5.52
C LEU A 290 -0.63 -30.89 4.88
N ASN A 291 -1.64 -31.48 5.53
CA ASN A 291 -3.01 -31.57 5.00
C ASN A 291 -3.85 -30.30 5.20
N ASP A 292 -3.56 -29.45 6.18
CA ASP A 292 -4.35 -28.22 6.43
C ASP A 292 -4.14 -27.11 5.38
N ALA A 293 -3.10 -27.20 4.54
CA ALA A 293 -2.78 -26.20 3.52
C ALA A 293 -3.64 -26.31 2.23
N LYS A 294 -4.37 -27.41 2.02
CA LYS A 294 -5.08 -27.67 0.75
C LYS A 294 -6.48 -27.05 0.63
N ILE A 295 -7.06 -26.56 1.73
CA ILE A 295 -8.44 -26.05 1.74
C ILE A 295 -8.57 -24.65 1.08
N LYS A 296 -7.48 -23.91 0.87
CA LYS A 296 -7.53 -22.51 0.37
C LYS A 296 -7.23 -22.30 -1.12
N GLN A 297 -7.11 -23.37 -1.93
CA GLN A 297 -6.83 -23.25 -3.37
C GLN A 297 -8.01 -23.53 -4.31
N GLN A 298 -9.17 -23.98 -3.79
CA GLN A 298 -10.35 -24.25 -4.64
C GLN A 298 -11.23 -23.00 -4.89
N ASP A 299 -11.14 -21.96 -4.07
CA ASP A 299 -12.01 -20.77 -4.17
C ASP A 299 -11.58 -19.75 -5.24
N LEU A 300 -10.39 -19.90 -5.84
CA LEU A 300 -9.80 -18.93 -6.79
C LEU A 300 -10.06 -19.23 -8.28
N VAL A 301 -10.74 -20.34 -8.61
CA VAL A 301 -10.90 -20.80 -10.01
C VAL A 301 -12.19 -20.25 -10.67
N ASN A 302 -13.14 -19.73 -9.90
CA ASN A 302 -14.48 -19.35 -10.39
C ASN A 302 -14.63 -17.92 -10.95
N TYR A 303 -13.54 -17.19 -11.21
CA TYR A 303 -13.59 -15.79 -11.65
C TYR A 303 -13.07 -15.51 -13.08
N HIS A 304 -12.90 -16.54 -13.92
CA HIS A 304 -12.34 -16.36 -15.28
C HIS A 304 -13.13 -16.99 -16.44
N LEU A 305 -14.44 -17.20 -16.29
CA LEU A 305 -15.35 -17.37 -17.43
C LEU A 305 -16.66 -16.60 -17.19
N ILE A 306 -16.83 -15.50 -17.92
CA ILE A 306 -17.97 -15.22 -18.81
C ILE A 306 -17.61 -13.91 -19.54
N SER A 307 -17.18 -14.06 -20.79
CA SER A 307 -17.26 -12.99 -21.79
C SER A 307 -17.84 -13.61 -23.07
N GLN A 308 -18.50 -12.76 -23.87
CA GLN A 308 -19.26 -13.08 -25.10
C GLN A 308 -20.68 -13.64 -24.92
N GLY A 309 -21.68 -12.82 -25.31
CA GLY A 309 -22.80 -13.34 -26.12
C GLY A 309 -24.24 -12.86 -25.85
N LYS A 310 -24.63 -11.75 -26.48
CA LYS A 310 -25.98 -11.46 -27.06
C LYS A 310 -27.25 -11.47 -26.18
N ASN A 311 -27.86 -10.29 -26.11
CA ASN A 311 -29.30 -9.97 -26.20
C ASN A 311 -30.36 -10.99 -25.72
N SER A 312 -30.93 -10.70 -24.55
CA SER A 312 -32.39 -10.58 -24.39
C SER A 312 -32.71 -9.66 -23.20
N PHE A 313 -33.67 -8.76 -23.35
CA PHE A 313 -34.03 -7.76 -22.34
C PHE A 313 -34.86 -8.39 -21.20
N GLU A 314 -34.32 -8.42 -19.98
CA GLU A 314 -35.08 -8.58 -18.73
C GLU A 314 -34.54 -7.63 -17.66
N THR A 315 -35.26 -6.55 -17.39
CA THR A 315 -34.96 -5.64 -16.27
C THR A 315 -35.54 -6.20 -14.98
N THR A 316 -34.68 -6.67 -14.07
CA THR A 316 -35.13 -7.14 -12.75
C THR A 316 -35.16 -5.97 -11.75
N THR A 317 -36.24 -5.20 -11.75
CA THR A 317 -36.48 -4.18 -10.71
C THR A 317 -36.69 -4.88 -9.36
N LYS A 318 -35.79 -4.64 -8.40
CA LYS A 318 -36.04 -4.98 -7.00
C LYS A 318 -36.64 -3.76 -6.31
N GLN A 319 -37.95 -3.80 -6.11
CA GLN A 319 -38.64 -2.88 -5.21
C GLN A 319 -38.47 -3.37 -3.78
N GLU A 320 -37.93 -2.52 -2.91
CA GLU A 320 -37.82 -2.79 -1.47
C GLU A 320 -38.60 -1.70 -0.73
N GLU A 321 -39.81 -2.04 -0.27
CA GLU A 321 -40.64 -1.15 0.54
C GLU A 321 -40.10 -1.07 1.97
N ILE A 322 -39.62 0.09 2.39
CA ILE A 322 -39.19 0.33 3.77
C ILE A 322 -40.33 0.97 4.55
N VAL A 323 -41.06 0.15 5.30
CA VAL A 323 -42.15 0.60 6.17
C VAL A 323 -41.58 1.10 7.50
N VAL A 324 -41.46 2.43 7.61
CA VAL A 324 -41.25 3.13 8.89
C VAL A 324 -42.63 3.49 9.45
N PRO A 325 -42.89 3.43 10.77
CA PRO A 325 -44.19 3.79 11.32
C PRO A 325 -44.68 5.16 10.80
N ASN A 326 -45.83 5.15 10.12
CA ASN A 326 -46.51 6.26 9.44
C ASN A 326 -45.91 6.77 8.11
N ARG A 327 -44.93 6.12 7.46
CA ARG A 327 -44.41 6.55 6.13
C ARG A 327 -44.01 5.40 5.22
N LEU A 328 -44.36 5.53 3.93
CA LEU A 328 -43.87 4.68 2.85
C LEU A 328 -42.73 5.41 2.12
N TYR A 329 -41.65 4.71 1.79
CA TYR A 329 -40.58 5.20 0.93
C TYR A 329 -40.44 4.22 -0.23
N GLU A 330 -40.53 4.68 -1.47
CA GLU A 330 -40.25 3.85 -2.64
C GLU A 330 -38.76 3.96 -2.99
N VAL A 331 -37.97 2.95 -2.58
CA VAL A 331 -36.54 2.86 -2.91
C VAL A 331 -36.39 2.06 -4.20
N ASN A 332 -36.32 2.78 -5.33
CA ASN A 332 -36.14 2.16 -6.64
C ASN A 332 -34.65 1.89 -6.94
N ASN A 333 -34.18 0.74 -6.44
CA ASN A 333 -32.84 0.21 -6.72
C ASN A 333 -32.80 -0.40 -8.13
N VAL A 334 -32.57 0.45 -9.13
CA VAL A 334 -32.35 0.02 -10.52
C VAL A 334 -30.98 -0.67 -10.61
N LYS A 335 -30.97 -1.89 -11.15
CA LYS A 335 -29.75 -2.60 -11.57
C LYS A 335 -29.92 -2.94 -13.04
N SER A 336 -29.12 -2.32 -13.91
CA SER A 336 -29.00 -2.70 -15.31
C SER A 336 -27.67 -3.43 -15.54
N ASN A 337 -27.64 -4.27 -16.58
CA ASN A 337 -26.44 -4.99 -17.02
C ASN A 337 -25.72 -4.25 -18.17
N ASP A 338 -26.03 -2.98 -18.42
CA ASP A 338 -25.30 -2.17 -19.40
C ASP A 338 -23.94 -1.75 -18.83
N GLU A 339 -22.90 -1.82 -19.66
CA GLU A 339 -21.54 -1.38 -19.29
C GLU A 339 -21.47 0.13 -18.99
N ASP A 340 -22.43 0.91 -19.52
CA ASP A 340 -22.61 2.35 -19.25
C ASP A 340 -23.55 2.65 -18.05
N TYR A 341 -23.97 1.63 -17.29
CA TYR A 341 -24.94 1.85 -16.20
C TYR A 341 -24.35 2.60 -15.00
N VAL A 342 -24.84 3.83 -14.80
CA VAL A 342 -24.50 4.69 -13.66
C VAL A 342 -25.46 4.39 -12.49
N PRO A 343 -25.01 3.73 -11.39
CA PRO A 343 -25.89 3.35 -10.28
C PRO A 343 -26.39 4.56 -9.49
N ARG A 344 -27.72 4.68 -9.37
CA ARG A 344 -28.41 5.79 -8.71
C ARG A 344 -29.36 5.31 -7.62
N LEU A 345 -29.51 6.13 -6.59
CA LEU A 345 -30.55 5.99 -5.57
C LEU A 345 -31.53 7.15 -5.72
N LYS A 346 -32.78 6.84 -6.08
CA LYS A 346 -33.84 7.85 -6.24
C LYS A 346 -34.81 7.78 -5.07
N PHE A 347 -35.05 8.93 -4.46
CA PHE A 347 -36.09 9.13 -3.45
C PHE A 347 -37.20 9.98 -4.04
N GLU A 348 -38.35 9.37 -4.35
CA GLU A 348 -39.59 10.10 -4.60
C GLU A 348 -40.41 10.16 -3.33
N ILE A 349 -40.76 11.38 -2.91
CA ILE A 349 -41.46 11.59 -1.64
C ILE A 349 -42.77 12.33 -1.90
N GLU A 350 -43.83 11.53 -1.94
CA GLU A 350 -45.20 12.01 -1.96
C GLU A 350 -45.69 12.24 -0.53
N MET A 351 -46.39 13.35 -0.29
CA MET A 351 -47.11 13.53 0.96
C MET A 351 -48.42 12.76 0.89
N ILE A 352 -48.46 11.60 1.54
CA ILE A 352 -49.72 10.91 1.81
C ILE A 352 -50.50 11.78 2.80
N THR A 353 -51.74 12.16 2.46
CA THR A 353 -52.59 12.97 3.37
C THR A 353 -53.10 12.13 4.54
N GLU A 354 -53.51 12.76 5.65
CA GLU A 354 -54.15 12.03 6.75
C GLU A 354 -55.42 11.29 6.29
N GLU A 355 -56.17 11.87 5.35
CA GLU A 355 -57.34 11.24 4.71
C GLU A 355 -56.94 10.00 3.88
N GLU A 356 -55.83 10.05 3.15
CA GLU A 356 -55.32 8.89 2.41
C GLU A 356 -54.81 7.78 3.35
N ILE A 357 -54.13 8.14 4.44
CA ILE A 357 -53.72 7.20 5.50
C ILE A 357 -54.96 6.54 6.11
N GLU A 358 -55.98 7.31 6.46
CA GLU A 358 -57.25 6.78 6.96
C GLU A 358 -57.94 5.88 5.94
N SER A 359 -57.93 6.25 4.65
CA SER A 359 -58.56 5.45 3.58
C SER A 359 -57.87 4.09 3.40
N LYS A 360 -56.53 4.06 3.40
CA LYS A 360 -55.75 2.81 3.32
C LYS A 360 -55.94 1.95 4.57
N ASN A 361 -56.00 2.57 5.75
CA ASN A 361 -56.30 1.86 7.01
C ASN A 361 -57.75 1.34 7.11
N LYS A 362 -58.70 1.97 6.41
CA LYS A 362 -60.09 1.49 6.27
C LYS A 362 -60.21 0.37 5.22
N ALA A 363 -59.39 0.38 4.16
CA ALA A 363 -59.38 -0.65 3.13
C ALA A 363 -58.69 -1.97 3.55
N ASN A 364 -57.81 -1.92 4.56
CA ASN A 364 -57.13 -3.09 5.12
C ASN A 364 -57.86 -3.72 6.34
N LYS A 365 -59.15 -3.39 6.54
CA LYS A 365 -60.04 -3.96 7.57
C LYS A 365 -61.29 -4.57 6.94
#